data_AF-A0A949M3Q2-F1
#
_entry.id   AF-A0A949M3Q2-F1
#
_cell.length_a   1.000
_cell.length_b   1.000
_cell.length_c   1.000
_cell.angle_alpha   90.00
_cell.angle_beta   90.00
_cell.angle_gamma   90.00
#
_symmetry.space_group_name_H-M   'P 1'
#
loop_
_entity.id
_entity.type
_entity.pdbx_description
1 polymer ?
#
loop_
_entity_poly.entity_id
_entity_poly.type
_entity_poly.pdbx_seq_one_letter_code
_entity_poly.pdbx_strand_id
1 'polypeptide(L)'
;MSETQHAANPRKDPEKIVSIDSEYLTGKRFPYQEDISVVEDIDLEASTPGGDINWLEDIHLLEEEGTPAVFDRYSNSFLKIYFDIPEGREDEIARKVLMCHLQAGNSYGTVLKERYAKFPQPELGPWVEDSKTVGENYVPPVLEGWEPPAGH
;
A
#
# COMPACT_ATOMS: atom_id res chain seq x y z
N MET A 1 -56.01 12.12 -9.82
CA MET A 1 -55.68 11.37 -8.60
C MET A 1 -54.65 10.33 -9.04
N SER A 2 -53.37 10.69 -9.23
CA SER A 2 -52.28 10.59 -8.23
C SER A 2 -52.48 9.36 -7.32
N GLU A 3 -51.62 8.35 -7.27
CA GLU A 3 -50.17 8.44 -7.04
C GLU A 3 -49.49 7.10 -7.37
N THR A 4 -48.28 7.20 -7.90
CA THR A 4 -47.36 6.13 -8.26
C THR A 4 -46.82 5.41 -7.02
N GLN A 5 -46.92 4.08 -6.93
CA GLN A 5 -46.20 3.30 -5.91
C GLN A 5 -44.75 3.02 -6.36
N HIS A 6 -43.83 3.86 -5.91
CA HIS A 6 -42.45 3.46 -5.54
C HIS A 6 -42.54 2.80 -4.14
N ALA A 7 -41.75 1.82 -3.70
CA ALA A 7 -40.56 1.15 -4.17
C ALA A 7 -40.35 -0.10 -3.30
N ALA A 8 -39.56 -1.06 -3.78
CA ALA A 8 -38.64 -1.81 -2.93
C ALA A 8 -37.43 -2.17 -3.82
N ASN A 9 -36.38 -1.34 -3.75
CA ASN A 9 -35.09 -1.68 -4.33
C ASN A 9 -34.45 -2.72 -3.38
N PRO A 10 -34.28 -3.99 -3.79
CA PRO A 10 -33.50 -4.92 -2.99
C PRO A 10 -32.10 -4.32 -2.91
N ARG A 11 -31.57 -4.14 -1.68
CA ARG A 11 -30.22 -3.62 -1.48
C ARG A 11 -29.28 -4.46 -2.33
N LYS A 12 -28.80 -3.91 -3.44
CA LYS A 12 -27.68 -4.49 -4.20
C LYS A 12 -26.58 -4.66 -3.18
N ASP A 13 -26.09 -5.88 -3.02
CA ASP A 13 -24.82 -6.08 -2.33
C ASP A 13 -23.81 -5.11 -2.93
N PRO A 14 -23.01 -4.40 -2.09
CA PRO A 14 -21.95 -3.57 -2.63
C PRO A 14 -21.11 -4.44 -3.57
N GLU A 15 -20.78 -3.90 -4.75
CA GLU A 15 -19.88 -4.57 -5.68
C GLU A 15 -18.63 -4.97 -4.89
N LYS A 16 -18.41 -6.29 -4.78
CA LYS A 16 -17.22 -6.80 -4.12
C LYS A 16 -16.05 -6.45 -5.03
N ILE A 17 -15.32 -5.42 -4.68
CA ILE A 17 -14.02 -5.14 -5.30
C ILE A 17 -13.12 -6.29 -4.86
N VAL A 18 -12.78 -7.17 -5.80
CA VAL A 18 -11.97 -8.37 -5.56
C VAL A 18 -10.48 -8.00 -5.50
N SER A 19 -10.08 -6.94 -6.20
CA SER A 19 -8.71 -6.48 -6.30
C SER A 19 -8.41 -5.33 -5.34
N ILE A 20 -7.35 -5.48 -4.55
CA ILE A 20 -6.81 -4.39 -3.73
C ILE A 20 -5.48 -4.03 -4.36
N ASP A 21 -5.51 -3.10 -5.33
CA ASP A 21 -4.31 -2.60 -5.98
C ASP A 21 -3.87 -1.24 -5.40
N SER A 22 -2.57 -0.99 -5.41
CA SER A 22 -1.97 0.23 -4.87
C SER A 22 -2.41 1.49 -5.63
N GLU A 23 -2.74 1.38 -6.92
CA GLU A 23 -3.17 2.51 -7.74
C GLU A 23 -4.58 2.97 -7.37
N TYR A 24 -5.46 2.03 -7.02
CA TYR A 24 -6.80 2.29 -6.51
C TYR A 24 -6.73 2.98 -5.15
N LEU A 25 -5.85 2.50 -4.26
CA LEU A 25 -5.68 3.09 -2.92
C LEU A 25 -5.05 4.49 -2.97
N THR A 26 -4.06 4.69 -3.84
CA THR A 26 -3.27 5.94 -3.90
C THR A 26 -3.78 6.92 -4.96
N GLY A 27 -4.60 6.47 -5.91
CA GLY A 27 -5.06 7.25 -7.06
C GLY A 27 -3.97 7.58 -8.08
N LYS A 28 -2.79 6.95 -8.00
CA LYS A 28 -1.65 7.26 -8.87
C LYS A 28 -0.81 6.03 -9.19
N ARG A 29 -0.11 6.13 -10.31
CA ARG A 29 1.00 5.24 -10.69
C ARG A 29 2.33 5.90 -10.38
N PHE A 30 3.35 5.07 -10.23
CA PHE A 30 4.71 5.51 -9.93
C PHE A 30 5.70 5.11 -11.03
N PRO A 31 6.79 5.86 -11.23
CA PRO A 31 7.76 5.57 -12.29
C PRO A 31 8.33 4.15 -12.27
N TYR A 32 8.62 3.60 -11.09
CA TYR A 32 9.12 2.23 -10.91
C TYR A 32 8.12 1.13 -11.29
N GLN A 33 6.87 1.47 -11.62
CA GLN A 33 5.91 0.51 -12.18
C GLN A 33 5.99 0.44 -13.71
N GLU A 34 6.52 1.47 -14.38
CA GLU A 34 6.48 1.61 -15.84
C GLU A 34 7.86 1.57 -16.49
N ASP A 35 8.93 1.84 -15.75
CA ASP A 35 10.30 1.90 -16.27
C ASP A 35 11.27 1.10 -15.40
N ILE A 36 11.80 0.01 -15.97
CA ILE A 36 12.78 -0.86 -15.32
C ILE A 36 14.08 -0.13 -14.96
N SER A 37 14.46 0.91 -15.71
CA SER A 37 15.71 1.64 -15.46
C SER A 37 15.69 2.39 -14.13
N VAL A 38 14.50 2.66 -13.57
CA VAL A 38 14.33 3.29 -12.26
C VAL A 38 14.68 2.33 -11.12
N VAL A 39 14.66 1.02 -11.37
CA VAL A 39 14.87 -0.02 -10.35
C VAL A 39 16.11 -0.88 -10.58
N GLU A 40 16.67 -0.88 -11.79
CA GLU A 40 17.84 -1.70 -12.19
C GLU A 40 19.00 -1.62 -11.21
N ASP A 41 19.36 -0.40 -10.82
CA ASP A 41 20.55 -0.10 -10.00
C ASP A 41 20.28 -0.19 -8.49
N ILE A 42 19.09 -0.61 -8.06
CA ILE A 42 18.79 -0.77 -6.64
C ILE A 42 19.63 -1.91 -6.06
N ASP A 43 20.46 -1.58 -5.07
CA ASP A 43 21.15 -2.56 -4.25
C ASP A 43 20.20 -3.10 -3.18
N LEU A 44 19.79 -4.36 -3.33
CA LEU A 44 18.86 -5.02 -2.41
C LEU A 44 19.48 -5.26 -1.03
N GLU A 45 20.78 -5.56 -0.95
CA GLU A 45 21.46 -5.77 0.32
C GLU A 45 21.53 -4.46 1.11
N ALA A 46 21.99 -3.38 0.45
CA ALA A 46 22.05 -2.05 1.06
C ALA A 46 20.65 -1.49 1.39
N SER A 47 19.62 -1.89 0.65
CA SER A 47 18.23 -1.49 0.89
C SER A 47 17.62 -2.15 2.13
N THR A 48 18.32 -3.08 2.79
CA THR A 48 17.89 -3.75 4.02
C THR A 48 18.79 -3.41 5.22
N PRO A 49 18.59 -2.26 5.86
CA PRO A 49 19.28 -1.92 7.11
C PRO A 49 18.94 -2.96 8.18
N GLY A 50 19.91 -3.83 8.50
CA GLY A 50 19.73 -4.90 9.50
C GLY A 50 20.40 -6.23 9.16
N GLY A 51 20.83 -6.42 7.91
CA GLY A 51 21.60 -7.61 7.47
C GLY A 51 20.82 -8.93 7.47
N ASP A 52 19.55 -8.91 7.87
CA ASP A 52 18.65 -10.07 7.84
C ASP A 52 17.89 -10.08 6.52
N ILE A 53 18.51 -10.66 5.50
CA ILE A 53 18.02 -10.72 4.11
C ILE A 53 16.81 -11.69 3.99
N ASN A 54 16.58 -12.53 5.00
CA ASN A 54 15.60 -13.62 4.98
C ASN A 54 14.17 -13.14 4.60
N TRP A 55 13.80 -11.90 4.93
CA TRP A 55 12.47 -11.39 4.60
C TRP A 55 12.32 -10.98 3.12
N LEU A 56 13.41 -10.58 2.44
CA LEU A 56 13.39 -10.29 1.00
C LEU A 56 13.20 -11.58 0.20
N GLU A 57 13.75 -12.70 0.68
CA GLU A 57 13.64 -13.99 0.01
C GLU A 57 12.18 -14.42 -0.17
N ASP A 58 11.33 -14.12 0.81
CA ASP A 58 9.88 -14.37 0.79
C ASP A 58 9.08 -13.48 -0.18
N ILE A 59 9.73 -12.52 -0.85
CA ILE A 59 9.10 -11.70 -1.89
C ILE A 59 9.28 -12.41 -3.22
N HIS A 60 8.16 -12.65 -3.90
CA HIS A 60 8.12 -13.24 -5.22
C HIS A 60 7.32 -12.37 -6.18
N LEU A 61 7.60 -12.51 -7.47
CA LEU A 61 6.70 -12.00 -8.50
C LEU A 61 5.41 -12.82 -8.44
N LEU A 62 4.29 -12.10 -8.35
CA LEU A 62 2.95 -12.64 -8.38
C LEU A 62 2.22 -12.05 -9.60
N GLU A 63 0.92 -12.33 -9.69
CA GLU A 63 0.05 -11.82 -10.72
C GLU A 63 -1.23 -11.27 -10.07
N GLU A 64 -1.67 -10.11 -10.51
CA GLU A 64 -2.95 -9.51 -10.16
C GLU A 64 -3.71 -9.18 -11.45
N GLU A 65 -4.86 -9.82 -11.64
CA GLU A 65 -5.72 -9.62 -12.83
C GLU A 65 -4.97 -9.79 -14.17
N GLY A 66 -4.10 -10.81 -14.28
CA GLY A 66 -3.30 -11.04 -15.49
C GLY A 66 -2.10 -10.10 -15.66
N THR A 67 -1.83 -9.24 -14.67
CA THR A 67 -0.70 -8.30 -14.68
C THR A 67 0.36 -8.74 -13.66
N PRO A 68 1.65 -8.81 -14.02
CA PRO A 68 2.72 -9.05 -13.06
C PRO A 68 2.64 -8.05 -11.89
N ALA A 69 2.78 -8.53 -10.66
CA ALA A 69 2.63 -7.69 -9.49
C ALA A 69 3.46 -8.19 -8.30
N VAL A 70 3.80 -7.29 -7.39
CA VAL A 70 4.42 -7.63 -6.10
C VAL A 70 3.47 -7.24 -4.97
N PHE A 71 3.39 -8.07 -3.93
CA PHE A 71 2.49 -7.82 -2.80
C PHE A 71 3.15 -6.92 -1.74
N ASP A 72 2.55 -5.75 -1.49
CA ASP A 72 2.93 -4.88 -0.38
C ASP A 72 2.15 -5.27 0.89
N ARG A 73 2.88 -5.84 1.86
CA ARG A 73 2.31 -6.22 3.17
C ARG A 73 1.91 -5.03 4.04
N TYR A 74 2.47 -3.84 3.83
CA TYR A 74 2.13 -2.66 4.63
C TYR A 74 0.75 -2.08 4.27
N SER A 75 0.39 -2.09 2.99
CA SER A 75 -0.93 -1.68 2.51
C SER A 75 -1.90 -2.85 2.33
N ASN A 76 -1.41 -4.10 2.37
CA ASN A 76 -2.14 -5.31 1.97
C ASN A 76 -2.71 -5.18 0.54
N SER A 77 -1.88 -4.69 -0.39
CA SER A 77 -2.28 -4.45 -1.78
C SER A 77 -1.23 -4.94 -2.77
N PHE A 78 -1.66 -5.26 -3.98
CA PHE A 78 -0.77 -5.54 -5.10
C PHE A 78 -0.24 -4.25 -5.74
N LEU A 79 1.05 -4.25 -6.06
CA LEU A 79 1.71 -3.23 -6.86
C LEU A 79 2.02 -3.84 -8.24
N LYS A 80 1.25 -3.43 -9.25
CA LYS A 80 1.37 -3.91 -10.63
C LYS A 80 2.63 -3.37 -11.32
N ILE A 81 3.23 -4.18 -12.17
CA ILE A 81 4.44 -3.88 -12.97
C ILE A 81 4.04 -3.95 -14.45
N TYR A 82 4.34 -2.89 -15.21
CA TYR A 82 3.87 -2.68 -16.58
C TYR A 82 4.97 -2.68 -17.65
N PHE A 83 6.20 -3.01 -17.26
CA PHE A 83 7.31 -3.23 -18.20
C PHE A 83 7.63 -4.72 -18.32
N ASP A 84 8.28 -5.09 -19.42
CA ASP A 84 8.73 -6.45 -19.65
C ASP A 84 9.81 -6.83 -18.63
N ILE A 85 9.55 -7.88 -17.84
CA ILE A 85 10.50 -8.39 -16.86
C ILE A 85 11.42 -9.40 -17.56
N PRO A 86 12.76 -9.24 -17.50
CA PRO A 86 13.68 -10.20 -18.08
C PRO A 86 13.53 -11.59 -17.46
N GLU A 87 13.52 -12.63 -18.31
CA GLU A 87 13.42 -14.02 -17.88
C GLU A 87 14.55 -14.38 -16.90
N GLY A 88 14.20 -15.04 -15.80
CA GLY A 88 15.12 -15.43 -14.73
C GLY A 88 15.47 -14.32 -13.74
N ARG A 89 14.87 -13.13 -13.88
CA ARG A 89 15.02 -11.99 -12.94
C ARG A 89 13.71 -11.56 -12.28
N GLU A 90 12.68 -12.39 -12.35
CA GLU A 90 11.31 -12.08 -11.92
C GLU A 90 11.24 -11.61 -10.47
N ASP A 91 11.73 -12.45 -9.55
CA ASP A 91 11.70 -12.13 -8.12
C ASP A 91 12.68 -11.01 -7.74
N GLU A 92 13.82 -10.92 -8.44
CA GLU A 92 14.78 -9.83 -8.25
C GLU A 92 14.13 -8.48 -8.56
N ILE A 93 13.48 -8.36 -9.72
CA ILE A 93 12.77 -7.15 -10.13
C ILE A 93 11.59 -6.85 -9.21
N ALA A 94 10.80 -7.87 -8.82
CA ALA A 94 9.70 -7.69 -7.88
C ALA A 94 10.19 -7.08 -6.54
N ARG A 95 11.29 -7.60 -5.99
CA ARG A 95 11.93 -7.06 -4.78
C ARG A 95 12.37 -5.62 -4.98
N LYS A 96 13.04 -5.31 -6.09
CA LYS A 96 13.55 -3.95 -6.38
C LYS A 96 12.41 -2.93 -6.51
N VAL A 97 11.33 -3.30 -7.19
CA VAL A 97 10.11 -2.48 -7.31
C VAL A 97 9.50 -2.23 -5.93
N LEU A 98 9.34 -3.27 -5.10
CA LEU A 98 8.80 -3.12 -3.75
C LEU A 98 9.70 -2.27 -2.86
N MET A 99 11.03 -2.43 -2.94
CA MET A 99 11.97 -1.60 -2.17
C MET A 99 11.86 -0.12 -2.54
N CYS A 100 11.81 0.19 -3.84
CA CYS A 100 11.61 1.56 -4.31
C CYS A 100 10.28 2.14 -3.77
N HIS A 101 9.20 1.35 -3.82
CA HIS A 101 7.88 1.73 -3.31
C HIS A 101 7.91 2.07 -1.80
N LEU A 102 8.53 1.21 -1.00
CA LEU A 102 8.62 1.34 0.45
C LEU A 102 9.52 2.50 0.89
N GLN A 103 10.71 2.62 0.31
CA GLN A 103 11.68 3.68 0.62
C GLN A 103 11.19 5.06 0.19
N ALA A 104 10.41 5.14 -0.89
CA ALA A 104 9.78 6.39 -1.32
C ALA A 104 8.54 6.76 -0.48
N GLY A 105 8.17 5.96 0.52
CA GLY A 105 7.01 6.20 1.38
C GLY A 105 5.67 6.08 0.66
N ASN A 106 5.64 5.39 -0.48
CA ASN A 106 4.48 5.33 -1.36
C ASN A 106 3.47 4.25 -0.99
N SER A 107 3.85 3.32 -0.10
CA SER A 107 2.90 2.38 0.49
C SER A 107 1.76 3.14 1.13
N TYR A 108 0.53 2.77 0.79
CA TYR A 108 -0.66 3.43 1.34
C TYR A 108 -0.68 3.35 2.87
N GLY A 109 -0.21 2.24 3.45
CA GLY A 109 -0.06 2.11 4.89
C GLY A 109 0.87 3.16 5.49
N THR A 110 1.98 3.48 4.82
CA THR A 110 2.92 4.53 5.22
C THR A 110 2.30 5.92 5.14
N VAL A 111 1.62 6.25 4.02
CA VAL A 111 0.93 7.54 3.84
C VAL A 111 -0.08 7.81 4.96
N LEU A 112 -0.78 6.77 5.42
CA LEU A 112 -1.75 6.91 6.51
C LEU A 112 -1.11 7.20 7.88
N LYS A 113 0.13 6.76 8.12
CA LYS A 113 0.77 6.92 9.44
C LYS A 113 0.92 8.38 9.82
N GLU A 114 1.28 9.26 8.89
CA GLU A 114 1.46 10.69 9.18
C GLU A 114 0.22 11.33 9.80
N ARG A 115 -0.97 10.89 9.39
CA ARG A 115 -2.24 11.44 9.88
C ARG A 115 -2.84 10.65 11.04
N TYR A 116 -2.67 9.33 11.06
CA TYR A 116 -3.46 8.44 11.92
C TYR A 116 -2.64 7.61 12.91
N ALA A 117 -1.30 7.70 12.90
CA ALA A 117 -0.48 7.05 13.91
C ALA A 117 -0.85 7.55 15.31
N LYS A 118 -1.26 6.64 16.18
CA LYS A 118 -1.65 6.94 17.57
C LYS A 118 -0.48 6.93 18.55
N PHE A 119 0.61 6.27 18.17
CA PHE A 119 1.79 6.08 19.00
C PHE A 119 3.04 6.44 18.19
N PRO A 120 4.08 7.00 18.85
CA PRO A 120 5.37 7.28 18.22
C PRO A 120 5.95 6.03 17.54
N GLN A 121 6.26 6.16 16.26
CA GLN A 121 6.87 5.10 15.46
C GLN A 121 7.60 5.68 14.24
N PRO A 122 8.58 4.98 13.65
CA PRO A 122 9.17 5.38 12.38
C PRO A 122 8.12 5.37 11.25
N GLU A 123 8.09 6.44 10.45
CA GLU A 123 7.23 6.55 9.27
C GLU A 123 7.52 5.44 8.25
N LEU A 124 8.75 5.39 7.74
CA LEU A 124 9.20 4.46 6.71
C LEU A 124 9.64 3.12 7.29
N GLY A 125 9.46 2.88 8.59
CA GLY A 125 9.87 1.63 9.22
C GLY A 125 11.40 1.40 9.10
N PRO A 126 11.85 0.15 8.90
CA PRO A 126 13.27 -0.18 8.83
C PRO A 126 13.92 0.10 7.46
N TRP A 127 13.18 0.67 6.48
CA TRP A 127 13.65 0.78 5.09
C TRP A 127 14.60 1.96 4.85
N VAL A 128 14.54 2.96 5.73
CA VAL A 128 15.32 4.19 5.62
C VAL A 128 15.88 4.52 6.99
N GLU A 129 17.20 4.65 7.07
CA GLU A 129 17.89 5.13 8.27
C GLU A 129 17.37 6.52 8.66
N ASP A 130 17.27 6.78 9.96
CA ASP A 130 16.77 8.05 10.50
C ASP A 130 15.38 8.47 9.99
N SER A 131 14.52 7.49 9.63
CA SER A 131 13.12 7.75 9.30
C SER A 131 12.44 8.60 10.37
N LYS A 132 11.75 9.66 9.95
CA LYS A 132 11.03 10.56 10.86
C LYS A 132 10.07 9.80 11.77
N THR A 133 9.92 10.26 13.01
CA THR A 133 8.92 9.74 13.95
C THR A 133 7.56 10.38 13.66
N VAL A 134 6.51 9.56 13.61
CA VAL A 134 5.11 9.99 13.47
C VAL A 134 4.28 9.50 14.65
N GLY A 135 3.15 10.16 14.92
CA GLY A 135 2.23 9.77 16.00
C GLY A 135 2.56 10.34 17.38
N GLU A 136 3.47 11.32 17.48
CA GLU A 136 3.76 12.03 18.74
C GLU A 136 2.62 12.97 19.18
N ASN A 137 1.82 13.45 18.23
CA ASN A 137 0.80 14.48 18.45
C ASN A 137 -0.59 14.03 17.95
N TYR A 138 -0.96 12.77 18.17
CA TYR A 138 -2.26 12.26 17.72
C TYR A 138 -3.42 13.02 18.36
N VAL A 139 -4.32 13.54 17.51
CA VAL A 139 -5.60 14.12 17.93
C VAL A 139 -6.72 13.21 17.42
N PRO A 140 -7.61 12.70 18.29
CA PRO A 140 -8.69 11.86 17.85
C PRO A 140 -9.63 12.60 16.89
N PRO A 141 -10.10 11.97 15.81
CA PRO A 141 -11.08 12.58 14.93
C PRO A 141 -12.37 12.86 15.71
N VAL A 142 -12.86 14.09 15.59
CA VAL A 142 -14.15 14.51 16.18
C VAL A 142 -15.21 14.42 15.09
N LEU A 143 -16.23 13.59 15.34
CA LEU A 143 -17.43 13.54 14.49
C LEU A 143 -18.38 14.65 14.94
N GLU A 144 -18.60 15.64 14.08
CA GLU A 144 -19.53 16.73 14.36
C GLU A 144 -20.94 16.19 14.63
N GLY A 145 -21.52 16.59 15.77
CA GLY A 145 -22.84 16.14 16.19
C GLY A 145 -22.92 14.72 16.77
N TRP A 146 -21.79 14.01 16.92
CA TRP A 146 -21.74 12.71 17.60
C TRP A 146 -21.34 12.89 19.06
N GLU A 147 -22.23 12.50 19.98
CA GLU A 147 -21.91 12.36 21.39
C GLU A 147 -21.65 10.88 21.72
N PRO A 148 -20.62 10.56 22.51
CA PRO A 148 -20.40 9.19 22.96
C PRO A 148 -21.61 8.72 23.79
N PRO A 149 -22.07 7.47 23.60
CA PRO A 149 -23.15 6.93 24.43
C PRO A 149 -22.74 7.02 25.90
N ALA A 150 -23.69 7.42 26.76
CA ALA A 150 -23.48 7.46 28.20
C ALA A 150 -22.96 6.09 28.66
N GLY A 151 -21.73 6.06 29.19
CA GLY A 151 -21.04 4.83 29.57
C GLY A 151 -21.88 3.97 30.53
N HIS A 152 -21.70 2.66 30.44
CA HIS A 152 -22.26 1.69 31.39
C HIS A 152 -21.64 1.80 32.77
#